data_AF-A0AAP5YWW3-F1
#
_entry.id   AF-A0AAP5YWW3-F1
#
_cell.length_a   1.000
_cell.length_b   1.000
_cell.length_c   1.000
_cell.angle_alpha   90.00
_cell.angle_beta   90.00
_cell.angle_gamma   90.00
#
_symmetry.space_group_name_H-M   'P 1'
#
loop_
_entity.id
_entity.type
_entity.pdbx_description
1 polymer ?
#
loop_
_entity_poly.entity_id
_entity_poly.type
_entity_poly.pdbx_seq_one_letter_code
_entity_poly.pdbx_strand_id
1 'polypeptide(L)'
;MSTQMAGGWSPFHELTAENKEVFAKGIEGFVGVKYSPLVVATQVVAGQNYAFFCNAEVVYPGALPYPAMVHMFSDLEGKVGITHIERLNY
;
A
#
# COMPACT_ATOMS: atom_id res chain seq x y z
N MET A 1 17.66 4.59 14.00
CA MET A 1 16.91 5.77 13.51
C MET A 1 17.33 5.99 12.07
N SER A 2 16.58 5.44 11.11
CA SER A 2 16.86 5.65 9.69
C SER A 2 16.43 7.07 9.32
N THR A 3 17.38 7.91 8.94
CA THR A 3 17.12 9.28 8.51
C THR A 3 16.29 9.25 7.23
N GLN A 4 14.99 9.44 7.33
CA GLN A 4 14.10 9.45 6.18
C GLN A 4 14.30 10.77 5.44
N MET A 5 15.06 10.75 4.34
CA MET A 5 15.26 11.91 3.48
C MET A 5 13.98 12.20 2.70
N ALA A 6 13.58 13.47 2.61
CA ALA A 6 12.47 13.87 1.76
C ALA A 6 12.75 13.46 0.29
N GLY A 7 11.76 12.86 -0.36
CA GLY A 7 11.86 12.35 -1.74
C GLY A 7 12.48 10.96 -1.90
N GLY A 8 13.08 10.37 -0.86
CA GLY A 8 13.59 9.00 -0.90
C GLY A 8 12.57 7.96 -0.43
N TRP A 9 12.53 6.80 -1.08
CA TRP A 9 11.80 5.64 -0.57
C TRP A 9 12.57 4.98 0.59
N SER A 10 11.85 4.62 1.65
CA SER A 10 12.39 3.74 2.69
C SER A 10 12.62 2.34 2.13
N PRO A 11 13.50 1.54 2.76
CA PRO A 11 13.43 0.09 2.63
C PRO A 11 12.04 -0.41 3.02
N PHE A 12 11.66 -1.57 2.50
CA PHE A 12 10.48 -2.27 2.98
C PHE A 12 10.65 -2.63 4.46
N HIS A 13 9.61 -2.38 5.24
CA HIS A 13 9.54 -2.75 6.64
C HIS A 13 8.15 -3.28 7.00
N GLU A 14 8.03 -3.84 8.20
CA GLU A 14 6.77 -4.36 8.72
C GLU A 14 5.71 -3.26 8.88
N LEU A 15 4.45 -3.68 8.84
CA LEU A 15 3.30 -2.80 8.97
C LEU A 15 3.12 -2.29 10.42
N THR A 16 3.29 -0.99 10.61
CA THR A 16 2.89 -0.30 11.84
C THR A 16 1.35 -0.17 11.90
N ALA A 17 0.82 0.22 13.07
CA ALA A 17 -0.61 0.50 13.22
C ALA A 17 -1.09 1.61 12.27
N GLU A 18 -0.29 2.67 12.11
CA GLU A 18 -0.56 3.77 11.19
C GLU A 18 -0.62 3.31 9.74
N ASN A 19 0.33 2.47 9.30
CA ASN A 19 0.33 1.94 7.93
C ASN A 19 -0.92 1.11 7.64
N LYS A 20 -1.39 0.34 8.64
CA LYS A 20 -2.63 -0.44 8.53
C LYS A 20 -3.86 0.46 8.43
N GLU A 21 -3.89 1.56 9.18
CA GLU A 21 -4.98 2.53 9.12
C GLU A 21 -5.03 3.25 7.76
N VAL A 22 -3.87 3.70 7.26
CA VAL A 22 -3.74 4.30 5.93
C VAL A 22 -4.23 3.33 4.86
N PHE A 23 -3.78 2.07 4.93
CA PHE A 23 -4.23 1.05 3.99
C PHE A 23 -5.74 0.82 4.04
N ALA A 24 -6.31 0.72 5.25
CA ALA A 24 -7.74 0.52 5.45
C ALA A 24 -8.57 1.68 4.87
N LYS A 25 -8.13 2.93 5.08
CA LYS A 25 -8.76 4.13 4.49
C LYS A 25 -8.63 4.13 2.96
N GLY A 26 -7.45 3.81 2.43
CA GLY A 26 -7.20 3.85 0.99
C GLY A 26 -7.96 2.77 0.20
N ILE A 27 -8.19 1.60 0.81
CA ILE A 27 -8.93 0.48 0.18
C ILE A 27 -10.43 0.52 0.47
N GLU A 28 -10.90 1.45 1.29
CA GLU A 28 -12.33 1.59 1.61
C GLU A 28 -13.14 1.82 0.33
N GLY A 29 -14.15 0.98 0.10
CA GLY A 29 -14.96 1.01 -1.11
C GLY A 29 -14.35 0.33 -2.35
N PHE A 30 -13.11 -0.16 -2.28
CA PHE A 30 -12.52 -0.96 -3.37
C PHE A 30 -13.03 -2.42 -3.32
N VAL A 31 -13.55 -2.92 -4.45
CA VAL A 31 -14.21 -4.23 -4.54
C VAL A 31 -13.65 -5.08 -5.68
N GLY A 32 -13.91 -6.39 -5.66
CA GLY A 32 -13.53 -7.34 -6.72
C GLY A 32 -12.18 -8.05 -6.50
N VAL A 33 -11.26 -7.41 -5.78
CA VAL A 33 -9.98 -8.02 -5.35
C VAL A 33 -9.71 -7.64 -3.90
N LYS A 34 -9.39 -8.64 -3.08
CA LYS A 34 -8.93 -8.45 -1.71
C LYS A 34 -7.41 -8.30 -1.71
N TYR A 35 -6.92 -7.15 -1.27
CA TYR A 35 -5.49 -6.91 -1.07
C TYR A 35 -5.15 -7.01 0.42
N SER A 36 -4.23 -7.90 0.75
CA SER A 36 -3.73 -8.07 2.12
C SER A 36 -2.27 -7.60 2.18
N PRO A 37 -1.97 -6.45 2.82
CA PRO A 37 -0.61 -5.92 2.86
C PRO A 37 0.28 -6.78 3.77
N LEU A 38 1.53 -6.99 3.35
CA LEU A 38 2.55 -7.75 4.09
C LEU A 38 3.64 -6.85 4.63
N VAL A 39 4.17 -5.98 3.76
CA VAL A 39 5.21 -4.99 4.07
C VAL A 39 4.93 -3.69 3.32
N VAL A 40 5.58 -2.61 3.75
CA VAL A 40 5.40 -1.30 3.15
C VAL A 40 6.73 -0.57 3.03
N ALA A 41 6.88 0.19 1.94
CA ALA A 41 7.88 1.24 1.80
C ALA A 41 7.16 2.59 1.79
N THR A 42 7.81 3.61 2.34
CA THR A 42 7.23 4.96 2.49
C THR A 42 8.18 6.02 1.94
N GLN A 43 7.63 7.05 1.29
CA GLN A 43 8.39 8.18 0.76
C GLN A 43 7.72 9.51 1.16
N VAL A 44 8.46 10.32 1.91
CA VAL A 44 7.99 11.64 2.37
C VAL A 44 8.02 12.61 1.19
N VAL A 45 6.89 13.26 0.91
CA VAL A 45 6.70 14.28 -0.14
C VAL A 45 5.91 15.47 0.44
N ALA A 46 5.10 16.19 -0.35
CA ALA A 46 4.08 17.11 0.16
C ALA A 46 2.87 16.31 0.71
N GLY A 47 3.13 15.48 1.72
CA GLY A 47 2.30 14.36 2.13
C GLY A 47 3.16 13.11 2.26
N GLN A 48 2.55 11.94 2.12
CA GLN A 48 3.24 10.67 2.30
C GLN A 48 2.79 9.67 1.22
N ASN A 49 3.75 9.22 0.41
CA ASN A 49 3.54 8.08 -0.47
C ASN A 49 3.79 6.78 0.28
N TYR A 50 2.97 5.78 -0.02
CA TYR A 50 3.07 4.41 0.48
C TYR A 50 3.08 3.43 -0.70
N ALA A 51 3.91 2.41 -0.59
CA ALA A 51 3.97 1.31 -1.53
C ALA A 51 3.83 0.01 -0.73
N PHE A 52 2.63 -0.57 -0.76
CA PHE A 52 2.30 -1.79 -0.04
C PHE A 52 2.55 -3.00 -0.93
N PHE A 53 3.37 -3.93 -0.47
CA PHE A 53 3.45 -5.25 -1.08
C PHE A 53 2.32 -6.11 -0.50
N CYS A 54 1.40 -6.51 -1.36
CA CYS A 54 0.18 -7.20 -0.99
C CYS A 54 0.11 -8.60 -1.60
N ASN A 55 -0.48 -9.52 -0.85
CA ASN A 55 -1.09 -10.70 -1.44
C ASN A 55 -2.50 -10.31 -1.94
N ALA A 56 -2.73 -10.44 -3.25
CA ALA A 56 -4.00 -10.10 -3.88
C ALA A 56 -4.79 -11.38 -4.21
N GLU A 57 -6.06 -11.41 -3.81
CA GLU A 57 -6.98 -12.52 -4.02
C GLU A 57 -8.23 -12.01 -4.73
N VAL A 58 -8.51 -12.51 -5.93
CA VAL A 58 -9.74 -12.14 -6.64
C VAL A 58 -10.94 -12.80 -5.96
N VAL A 59 -12.04 -12.06 -5.81
CA VAL A 59 -13.24 -12.54 -5.12
C VAL A 59 -14.10 -13.41 -6.06
N TYR A 60 -13.55 -14.53 -6.53
CA TYR A 60 -14.29 -15.59 -7.22
C TYR A 60 -13.75 -16.99 -6.87
N PRO A 61 -14.59 -18.06 -6.92
CA PRO A 61 -14.17 -19.40 -6.56
C PRO A 61 -13.05 -19.94 -7.47
N GLY A 62 -11.94 -20.39 -6.88
CA GLY A 62 -10.80 -20.96 -7.62
C GLY A 62 -9.80 -19.94 -8.15
N ALA A 63 -9.93 -18.66 -7.80
CA ALA A 63 -8.91 -17.66 -8.07
C ALA A 63 -7.60 -18.02 -7.34
N LEU A 64 -6.49 -17.99 -8.05
CA LEU A 64 -5.17 -18.12 -7.43
C LEU A 64 -4.71 -16.76 -6.90
N PRO A 65 -4.16 -16.69 -5.67
CA PRO A 65 -3.57 -15.47 -5.17
C PRO A 65 -2.38 -15.06 -6.03
N TYR A 66 -2.12 -13.75 -6.12
CA TYR A 66 -0.96 -13.20 -6.81
C TYR A 66 -0.36 -12.03 -6.04
N PRO A 67 0.97 -11.82 -6.15
CA PRO A 67 1.60 -10.66 -5.55
C PRO A 67 1.23 -9.38 -6.31
N ALA A 68 0.97 -8.29 -5.57
CA ALA A 68 0.67 -6.98 -6.14
C ALA A 68 1.31 -5.86 -5.32
N MET A 69 1.73 -4.79 -5.98
CA MET A 69 2.05 -3.53 -5.35
C MET A 69 0.84 -2.61 -5.38
N VAL A 70 0.44 -2.12 -4.20
CA VAL A 70 -0.61 -1.11 -4.06
C VAL A 70 0.04 0.19 -3.61
N HIS A 71 0.03 1.18 -4.49
CA HIS A 71 0.52 2.51 -4.20
C HIS A 71 -0.63 3.38 -3.68
N MET A 72 -0.38 4.06 -2.58
CA MET A 72 -1.31 5.00 -1.97
C MET A 72 -0.61 6.31 -1.67
N PHE A 73 -1.38 7.39 -1.66
CA PHE A 73 -0.93 8.70 -1.24
C PHE A 73 -1.83 9.21 -0.12
N SER A 74 -1.21 9.68 0.96
CA SER A 74 -1.86 10.46 2.00
C SER A 74 -1.48 11.92 1.85
N ASP A 75 -2.49 12.79 1.74
CA ASP A 75 -2.26 14.23 1.80
C ASP A 75 -1.99 14.71 3.24
N LEU A 76 -1.71 16.02 3.37
CA LEU A 76 -1.43 16.66 4.66
C LEU A 76 -2.68 16.78 5.55
N GLU A 77 -3.89 16.57 5.00
CA GLU A 77 -5.15 16.56 5.74
C GLU A 77 -5.55 15.14 6.21
N GLY A 78 -4.76 14.13 5.85
CA GLY A 78 -5.00 12.73 6.20
C GLY A 78 -5.99 12.00 5.28
N LYS A 79 -6.35 12.58 4.12
CA LYS A 79 -7.10 11.85 3.10
C LYS A 79 -6.15 10.92 2.35
N VAL A 80 -6.57 9.66 2.22
CA VAL A 80 -5.79 8.61 1.57
C VAL A 80 -6.50 8.13 0.33
N GLY A 81 -5.77 7.96 -0.76
CA GLY A 81 -6.28 7.37 -2.00
C GLY A 81 -5.27 6.43 -2.63
N ILE A 82 -5.79 5.40 -3.31
CA ILE A 82 -4.99 4.53 -4.18
C ILE A 82 -4.61 5.32 -5.43
N THR A 83 -3.32 5.36 -5.74
CA THR A 83 -2.79 6.05 -6.92
C THR A 83 -2.46 5.07 -8.03
N HIS A 84 -2.00 3.86 -7.69
CA HIS A 84 -1.63 2.84 -8.66
C HIS A 84 -1.72 1.44 -8.05
N ILE A 85 -2.09 0.45 -8.86
CA ILE A 85 -2.00 -0.96 -8.49
C ILE A 85 -1.27 -1.68 -9.61
N GLU A 86 -0.21 -2.38 -9.26
CA GLU A 86 0.58 -3.18 -10.17
C GLU A 86 0.50 -4.65 -9.74
N ARG A 87 0.09 -5.53 -10.67
CA ARG A 87 0.25 -6.97 -10.48
C ARG A 87 1.69 -7.33 -10.80
N LEU A 88 2.35 -8.04 -9.88
CA LEU A 88 3.72 -8.47 -10.08
C LEU A 88 3.73 -9.84 -10.78
N ASN A 89 4.58 -9.96 -11.79
CA ASN A 89 4.88 -11.23 -12.43
C ASN A 89 5.99 -11.94 -11.64
N TYR A 90 5.89 -13.25 -11.53
CA TYR A 90 6.86 -14.12 -10.87
C TYR A 90 7.20 -15.32 -11.75
#